data_AF-A0A9Q3HU14-F1
#
_entry.id   AF-A0A9Q3HU14-F1
#
_cell.length_a   1.000
_cell.length_b   1.000
_cell.length_c   1.000
_cell.angle_alpha   90.00
_cell.angle_beta   90.00
_cell.angle_gamma   90.00
#
_symmetry.space_group_name_H-M   'P 1'
#
loop_
_entity.id
_entity.type
_entity.pdbx_description
1 polymer ?
#
loop_
_entity_poly.entity_id
_entity_poly.type
_entity_poly.pdbx_seq_one_letter_code
_entity_poly.pdbx_strand_id
1 'polypeptide(L)'
;MRHELVDVLYTYKTEFASDNEPLGAIKGHEVDITLKIDRPYPPVLKRPAYPESSRARESLEKHIQELIQLGILIKVCHNEGLELKAPVIDSWHNHKSKIVGDFGAFNTYTVSDSYRFLESKKLQPNCPKLSI
;
A
#
# COMPACT_ATOMS: atom_id res chain seq x y z
N MET A 1 30.67 -9.56 -16.08
CA MET A 1 29.38 -9.95 -15.46
C MET A 1 29.30 -9.68 -13.96
N ARG A 2 29.96 -10.43 -13.05
CA ARG A 2 29.78 -10.16 -11.60
C ARG A 2 30.36 -8.83 -11.09
N HIS A 3 31.46 -8.33 -11.68
CA HIS A 3 32.04 -7.03 -11.29
C HIS A 3 31.18 -5.86 -11.78
N GLU A 4 30.77 -5.87 -13.04
CA GLU A 4 29.95 -4.79 -13.63
C GLU A 4 28.62 -4.59 -12.89
N LEU A 5 27.96 -5.68 -12.47
CA LEU A 5 26.74 -5.57 -11.67
C LEU A 5 27.00 -4.94 -10.30
N VAL A 6 28.09 -5.30 -9.64
CA VAL A 6 28.47 -4.71 -8.35
C VAL A 6 28.79 -3.23 -8.50
N ASP A 7 29.48 -2.85 -9.58
CA ASP A 7 29.79 -1.45 -9.87
C ASP A 7 28.52 -0.63 -10.10
N VAL A 8 27.53 -1.17 -10.82
CA VAL A 8 26.22 -0.54 -11.02
C VAL A 8 25.45 -0.41 -9.71
N LEU A 9 25.35 -1.49 -8.92
CA LEU A 9 24.65 -1.48 -7.63
C LEU A 9 25.32 -0.51 -6.65
N TYR A 10 26.64 -0.40 -6.67
CA TYR A 10 27.38 0.54 -5.83
C TYR A 10 27.19 1.99 -6.28
N THR A 11 27.25 2.24 -7.59
CA THR A 11 27.11 3.58 -8.19
C THR A 11 25.71 4.14 -7.95
N TYR A 12 24.66 3.33 -8.11
CA TYR A 12 23.27 3.74 -7.98
C TYR A 12 22.61 3.23 -6.69
N LYS A 13 23.39 3.00 -5.62
CA LYS A 13 22.91 2.38 -4.38
C LYS A 13 21.71 3.08 -3.72
N THR A 14 21.53 4.39 -3.97
CA THR A 14 20.43 5.21 -3.46
C THR A 14 19.17 5.16 -4.32
N GLU A 15 19.27 4.65 -5.55
CA GLU A 15 18.13 4.50 -6.46
C GLU A 15 17.38 3.18 -6.24
N PHE A 16 18.01 2.22 -5.54
CA PHE A 16 17.41 0.94 -5.19
C PHE A 16 16.73 1.02 -3.83
N ALA A 17 15.54 0.41 -3.72
CA ALA A 17 14.85 0.28 -2.45
C ALA A 17 15.72 -0.51 -1.45
N SER A 18 15.91 0.06 -0.26
CA SER A 18 16.63 -0.54 0.85
C SER A 18 15.77 -0.49 2.11
N ASP A 19 16.01 -1.41 3.04
CA ASP A 19 15.31 -1.49 4.33
C ASP A 19 15.65 -0.31 5.27
N ASN A 20 16.69 0.47 4.95
CA ASN A 20 17.21 1.56 5.78
C ASN A 20 16.57 2.93 5.50
N GLU A 21 15.81 3.06 4.41
CA GLU A 21 15.22 4.33 4.00
C GLU A 21 13.68 4.27 4.11
N PRO A 22 13.03 5.34 4.62
CA PRO A 22 11.59 5.36 4.75
C PRO A 22 10.93 5.31 3.38
N LEU A 23 10.10 4.29 3.16
CA LEU A 23 9.34 4.15 1.92
C LEU A 23 8.17 5.14 1.89
N GLY A 24 8.05 5.90 0.79
CA GLY A 24 6.84 6.69 0.52
C GLY A 24 6.81 8.10 1.14
N ALA A 25 7.86 8.57 1.81
CA ALA A 25 7.97 9.95 2.30
C ALA A 25 8.36 10.97 1.19
N ILE A 26 7.83 10.79 -0.03
CA ILE A 26 8.10 11.70 -1.14
C ILE A 26 7.22 12.93 -0.99
N LYS A 27 7.83 14.04 -0.54
CA LYS A 27 7.15 15.33 -0.38
C LYS A 27 6.54 15.78 -1.72
N GLY A 28 5.29 16.23 -1.70
CA GLY A 28 4.57 16.71 -2.88
C GLY A 28 3.72 15.66 -3.61
N HIS A 29 3.68 14.42 -3.12
CA HIS A 29 2.80 13.36 -3.63
C HIS A 29 1.63 13.05 -2.68
N GLU A 30 1.22 14.04 -1.89
CA GLU A 30 0.02 13.94 -1.06
C GLU A 30 -1.20 13.83 -1.97
N VAL A 31 -2.11 12.90 -1.63
CA VAL A 31 -3.31 12.64 -2.44
C VAL A 31 -4.54 13.00 -1.62
N ASP A 32 -5.31 13.97 -2.13
CA ASP A 32 -6.61 14.32 -1.56
C ASP A 32 -7.70 13.40 -2.11
N ILE A 33 -8.22 12.53 -1.24
CA ILE A 33 -9.30 11.61 -1.59
C ILE A 33 -10.64 12.28 -1.30
N THR A 34 -11.41 12.56 -2.35
CA THR A 34 -12.75 13.16 -2.23
C THR A 34 -13.84 12.09 -2.21
N LEU A 35 -14.76 12.18 -1.25
CA LEU A 35 -15.95 11.32 -1.18
C LEU A 35 -17.14 11.98 -1.88
N LYS A 36 -18.02 11.16 -2.47
CA LYS A 36 -19.29 11.57 -3.11
C LYS A 36 -20.38 11.96 -2.11
N ILE A 37 -20.13 11.76 -0.82
CA ILE A 37 -21.11 11.93 0.26
C ILE A 37 -20.52 12.77 1.37
N ASP A 38 -21.39 13.56 1.99
CA ASP A 38 -21.06 14.35 3.17
C ASP A 38 -21.41 13.60 4.46
N ARG A 39 -20.91 14.13 5.58
CA ARG A 39 -21.27 13.63 6.91
C ARG A 39 -22.78 13.80 7.17
N PRO A 40 -23.43 12.86 7.89
CA PRO A 40 -22.84 11.69 8.54
C PRO A 40 -22.61 10.50 7.58
N TYR A 41 -21.44 9.85 7.70
CA TYR A 41 -21.11 8.70 6.88
C TYR A 41 -21.94 7.44 7.20
N PRO A 42 -22.31 6.64 6.18
CA PRO A 42 -23.09 5.43 6.37
C PRO A 42 -22.32 4.37 7.20
N PRO A 43 -23.02 3.49 7.94
CA PRO A 43 -22.38 2.47 8.77
C PRO A 43 -21.43 1.54 8.02
N VAL A 44 -21.62 1.34 6.72
CA VAL A 44 -20.75 0.50 5.86
C VAL A 44 -19.33 1.06 5.72
N LEU A 45 -19.12 2.35 5.98
CA LEU A 45 -17.80 2.98 6.07
C LEU A 45 -17.20 2.91 7.48
N LYS A 46 -17.90 2.31 8.44
CA LYS A 46 -17.48 2.11 9.83
C LYS A 46 -17.47 0.62 10.18
N ARG A 47 -17.03 -0.22 9.25
CA ARG A 47 -17.08 -1.68 9.42
C ARG A 47 -16.11 -2.12 10.54
N PRO A 48 -16.54 -2.99 11.47
CA PRO A 48 -15.64 -3.56 12.47
C PRO A 48 -14.64 -4.50 11.81
N ALA A 49 -13.53 -4.78 12.50
CA ALA A 49 -12.60 -5.83 12.08
C ALA A 49 -13.31 -7.19 12.04
N TYR A 50 -12.93 -8.02 11.06
CA TYR A 50 -13.42 -9.39 11.00
C TYR A 50 -12.81 -10.22 12.14
N PRO A 51 -13.50 -11.27 12.62
CA PRO A 51 -12.91 -12.19 13.58
C PRO A 51 -11.75 -12.95 12.91
N GLU A 52 -10.57 -12.88 13.52
CA GLU A 52 -9.35 -13.47 12.98
C GLU A 52 -8.89 -14.70 13.77
N SER A 53 -8.27 -15.65 13.06
CA SER A 53 -7.62 -16.81 13.69
C SER A 53 -6.33 -16.39 14.42
N SER A 54 -5.88 -17.16 15.40
CA SER A 54 -4.61 -16.88 16.12
C SER A 54 -3.41 -16.73 15.18
N ARG A 55 -3.32 -17.60 14.17
CA ARG A 55 -2.28 -17.56 13.13
C ARG A 55 -2.35 -16.28 12.30
N ALA A 56 -3.55 -15.88 11.89
CA ALA A 56 -3.75 -14.65 11.12
C ALA A 56 -3.39 -13.42 11.95
N ARG A 57 -3.74 -13.41 13.23
CA ARG A 57 -3.40 -12.32 14.15
C ARG A 57 -1.89 -12.14 14.31
N GLU A 58 -1.14 -13.22 14.51
CA GLU A 58 0.33 -13.18 14.62
C GLU A 58 1.00 -12.69 13.33
N SER A 59 0.48 -13.12 12.18
CA SER A 59 0.94 -12.71 10.86
C SER A 59 0.68 -11.21 10.61
N LEU A 60 -0.54 -10.75 10.89
CA LEU A 60 -0.92 -9.35 10.77
C LEU A 60 -0.11 -8.46 11.71
N GLU A 61 0.14 -8.90 12.94
CA GLU A 61 0.92 -8.14 13.92
C GLU A 61 2.35 -7.89 13.42
N LYS A 62 3.01 -8.89 12.84
CA LYS A 62 4.35 -8.73 12.23
C LYS A 62 4.35 -7.69 11.11
N HIS A 63 3.43 -7.82 10.16
CA HIS A 63 3.34 -6.87 9.04
C HIS A 63 3.00 -5.46 9.51
N ILE A 64 2.10 -5.29 10.48
CA ILE A 64 1.75 -3.98 11.01
C ILE A 64 2.96 -3.33 11.70
N GLN A 65 3.73 -4.10 12.48
CA GLN A 65 4.95 -3.59 13.12
C GLN A 65 5.98 -3.15 12.09
N GLU A 66 6.22 -3.93 11.05
CA GLU A 66 7.14 -3.57 9.95
C GLU A 66 6.69 -2.29 9.24
N LEU A 67 5.40 -2.17 8.91
CA LEU A 67 4.85 -0.98 8.25
C LEU A 67 4.91 0.29 9.13
N ILE A 68 4.81 0.14 10.46
CA ILE A 68 5.02 1.25 11.40
C ILE A 68 6.50 1.65 11.41
N GLN A 69 7.43 0.69 11.43
CA GLN A 69 8.87 0.97 11.41
C GLN A 69 9.30 1.68 10.11
N LEU A 70 8.70 1.29 8.98
CA LEU A 70 8.92 1.92 7.68
C LEU A 70 8.26 3.29 7.52
N GLY A 71 7.44 3.73 8.50
CA GLY A 71 6.73 5.01 8.47
C GLY A 71 5.52 5.04 7.53
N ILE A 72 5.06 3.88 7.05
CA ILE A 72 3.90 3.77 6.14
C ILE A 72 2.59 3.83 6.94
N LEU A 73 2.54 3.16 8.10
CA LEU A 73 1.38 3.20 9.00
C LEU A 73 1.69 4.07 10.22
N ILE A 74 0.72 4.88 10.62
CA ILE A 74 0.80 5.74 11.79
C ILE A 74 -0.23 5.26 12.82
N LYS A 75 0.18 5.22 14.09
CA LYS A 75 -0.72 4.91 15.19
C LYS A 75 -1.57 6.15 15.52
N VAL A 76 -2.86 6.05 15.23
CA VAL A 76 -3.86 7.08 15.54
C VAL A 76 -4.41 6.85 16.95
N CYS A 77 -4.68 7.92 17.72
CA CYS A 77 -5.20 7.79 19.07
C CYS A 77 -6.68 7.39 19.06
N HIS A 78 -7.12 6.61 20.06
CA HIS A 78 -8.53 6.20 20.16
C HIS A 78 -9.50 7.39 20.30
N ASN A 79 -9.01 8.51 20.85
CA ASN A 79 -9.80 9.72 21.09
C ASN A 79 -9.99 10.59 19.84
N GLU A 80 -9.25 10.36 18.76
CA GLU A 80 -9.38 11.12 17.51
C GLU A 80 -10.62 10.74 16.70
N GLY A 81 -11.41 9.76 17.15
CA GLY A 81 -12.73 9.49 16.60
C GLY A 81 -12.69 9.17 15.10
N LEU A 82 -11.92 8.14 14.72
CA LEU A 82 -11.89 7.65 13.34
C LEU A 82 -13.31 7.41 12.81
N GLU A 83 -13.75 8.30 11.93
CA GLU A 83 -15.10 8.26 11.35
C GLU A 83 -15.22 7.22 10.24
N LEU A 84 -14.08 6.80 9.68
CA LEU A 84 -13.98 5.89 8.56
C LEU A 84 -13.06 4.73 8.96
N LYS A 85 -13.53 3.50 8.76
CA LYS A 85 -12.83 2.26 9.11
C LYS A 85 -13.06 1.19 8.06
N ALA A 86 -11.97 0.63 7.56
CA ALA A 86 -11.96 -0.56 6.71
C ALA A 86 -11.40 -1.74 7.50
N PRO A 87 -12.03 -2.91 7.45
CA PRO A 87 -11.42 -4.11 7.99
C PRO A 87 -10.23 -4.55 7.13
N VAL A 88 -9.31 -5.24 7.77
CA VAL A 88 -8.11 -5.80 7.16
C VAL A 88 -8.14 -7.30 7.37
N ILE A 89 -7.67 -8.05 6.37
CA ILE A 89 -7.61 -9.51 6.36
C ILE A 89 -6.19 -9.99 6.05
N ASP A 90 -5.88 -11.21 6.47
CA ASP A 90 -4.68 -11.92 6.07
C ASP A 90 -4.95 -12.82 4.85
N SER A 91 -4.19 -12.65 3.79
CA SER A 91 -4.25 -13.46 2.58
C SER A 91 -2.99 -14.31 2.43
N TRP A 92 -3.17 -15.62 2.39
CA TRP A 92 -2.07 -16.57 2.25
C TRP A 92 -1.91 -17.02 0.80
N HIS A 93 -0.68 -16.88 0.28
CA HIS A 93 -0.32 -17.38 -1.05
C HIS A 93 1.15 -17.80 -1.08
N ASN A 94 1.46 -18.96 -1.68
CA ASN A 94 2.82 -19.49 -1.77
C ASN A 94 3.59 -19.48 -0.43
N HIS A 95 2.94 -19.92 0.66
CA HIS A 95 3.51 -19.95 2.02
C HIS A 95 3.90 -18.57 2.58
N LYS A 96 3.43 -17.49 1.97
CA LYS A 96 3.61 -16.11 2.44
C LYS A 96 2.25 -15.52 2.78
N SER A 97 2.18 -14.83 3.91
CA SER A 97 1.03 -14.03 4.27
C SER A 97 1.14 -12.63 3.68
N LYS A 98 0.00 -11.96 3.51
CA LYS A 98 -0.10 -10.59 3.02
C LYS A 98 -1.27 -9.91 3.69
N ILE A 99 -1.04 -8.67 4.13
CA ILE A 99 -2.10 -7.81 4.65
C ILE A 99 -2.92 -7.23 3.49
N VAL A 100 -4.26 -7.35 3.55
CA VAL A 100 -5.17 -6.83 2.52
C VAL A 100 -6.28 -6.04 3.18
N GLY A 101 -6.50 -4.79 2.76
CA GLY A 101 -7.62 -3.97 3.23
C GLY A 101 -8.87 -4.18 2.38
N ASP A 102 -10.04 -4.34 3.01
CA ASP A 102 -11.33 -4.33 2.33
C ASP A 102 -11.82 -2.89 2.15
N PHE A 103 -11.40 -2.30 1.04
CA PHE A 103 -11.80 -0.96 0.62
C PHE A 103 -13.01 -0.95 -0.31
N GLY A 104 -13.75 -2.06 -0.45
CA GLY A 104 -14.87 -2.14 -1.39
C GLY A 104 -15.95 -1.08 -1.14
N ALA A 105 -16.29 -0.85 0.13
CA ALA A 105 -17.18 0.23 0.51
C ALA A 105 -16.58 1.61 0.17
N PHE A 106 -15.33 1.87 0.55
CA PHE A 106 -14.66 3.14 0.25
C PHE A 106 -14.68 3.46 -1.24
N ASN A 107 -14.27 2.51 -2.08
CA ASN A 107 -14.24 2.68 -3.54
C ASN A 107 -15.60 3.07 -4.14
N THR A 108 -16.70 2.63 -3.54
CA THR A 108 -18.06 2.98 -3.99
C THR A 108 -18.35 4.47 -3.76
N TYR A 109 -17.93 4.98 -2.60
CA TYR A 109 -18.16 6.37 -2.18
C TYR A 109 -17.06 7.33 -2.59
N THR A 110 -15.90 6.87 -3.06
CA THR A 110 -14.83 7.74 -3.58
C THR A 110 -15.20 8.27 -4.96
N VAL A 111 -14.94 9.56 -5.20
CA VAL A 111 -15.03 10.18 -6.53
C VAL A 111 -13.96 9.57 -7.43
N SER A 112 -14.35 9.06 -8.60
CA SER A 112 -13.40 8.48 -9.54
C SER A 112 -12.52 9.55 -10.16
N ASP A 113 -11.21 9.39 -10.07
CA ASP A 113 -10.26 10.17 -10.87
C ASP A 113 -10.12 9.56 -12.26
N SER A 114 -10.02 10.41 -13.29
CA SER A 114 -9.77 9.98 -14.65
C SER A 114 -8.27 9.75 -14.89
N TYR A 115 -7.73 8.66 -14.34
CA TYR A 115 -6.33 8.31 -14.54
C TYR A 115 -6.10 7.66 -15.90
N ARG A 116 -5.24 8.25 -16.74
CA ARG A 116 -4.90 7.71 -18.07
C ARG A 116 -3.76 6.69 -17.97
N PHE A 117 -4.12 5.43 -17.77
CA PHE A 117 -3.17 4.33 -17.95
C PHE A 117 -3.07 3.97 -19.45
N LEU A 118 -1.85 4.00 -20.01
CA LEU A 118 -1.62 3.49 -21.35
C LEU A 118 -1.49 1.97 -21.29
N GLU A 119 -2.36 1.26 -22.00
CA GLU A 119 -2.21 -0.18 -22.16
C GLU A 119 -0.84 -0.51 -22.73
N SER A 120 -0.14 -1.47 -22.14
CA SER A 120 1.22 -1.88 -22.53
C SER A 120 1.35 -2.25 -24.01
N LYS A 121 0.26 -2.72 -24.63
CA LYS A 121 0.21 -3.03 -26.08
C LYS A 121 0.29 -1.80 -26.99
N LYS A 122 0.03 -0.60 -26.45
CA LYS A 122 0.09 0.69 -27.17
C LYS A 122 1.41 1.44 -26.92
N LEU A 123 2.25 0.96 -26.00
CA LEU A 123 3.63 1.42 -25.83
C LEU A 123 4.47 0.76 -26.94
N GLN A 124 5.23 1.56 -27.68
CA GLN A 124 5.93 1.18 -28.92
C GLN A 124 6.81 -0.09 -28.76
N PRO A 125 6.99 -0.90 -29.83
CA PRO A 125 7.79 -2.14 -29.81
C PRO A 125 9.29 -1.95 -29.55
N ASN A 126 9.78 -0.71 -29.51
CA ASN A 126 11.21 -0.38 -29.39
C ASN A 126 11.65 -0.02 -27.96
N CYS A 127 10.85 -0.33 -26.94
CA CYS A 127 11.33 -0.21 -25.57
C CYS A 127 12.46 -1.24 -25.39
N PRO A 128 13.71 -0.83 -25.11
CA PRO A 128 14.80 -1.77 -24.93
C PRO A 128 14.43 -2.69 -23.78
N LYS A 129 14.30 -3.99 -24.08
CA LYS A 129 14.21 -5.00 -23.04
C LYS A 129 15.49 -4.87 -22.22
N LEU A 130 15.36 -4.42 -20.98
CA LEU A 130 16.44 -4.56 -20.01
C LEU A 130 16.70 -6.05 -19.83
N SER A 131 17.69 -6.55 -20.56
CA SER A 131 18.31 -7.84 -20.30
C SER A 131 19.11 -7.67 -19.02
N ILE A 132 18.55 -8.13 -17.89
CA ILE A 132 19.30 -8.35 -16.65
C ILE A 132 19.90 -9.75 -16.72
#